data_AF-A0A947B645-F1
#
_entry.id   AF-A0A947B645-F1
#
_cell.length_a   1.000
_cell.length_b   1.000
_cell.length_c   1.000
_cell.angle_alpha   90.00
_cell.angle_beta   90.00
_cell.angle_gamma   90.00
#
_symmetry.space_group_name_H-M   'P 1'
#
loop_
_entity.id
_entity.type
_entity.pdbx_description
1 polymer ?
#
loop_
_entity_poly.entity_id
_entity_poly.type
_entity_poly.pdbx_seq_one_letter_code
_entity_poly.pdbx_strand_id
1 'polypeptide(L)'
;YRIGGQLELVAVSGGYAEVLPTKVTILATTAEPAKDIDLERARAARERAEQRLKERQEEIDFLRVEAALQRAIARIRAAERAKL
;
A
#
# COMPACT_ATOMS: atom_id res chain seq x y z
N TYR A 1 -11.62 -2.99 -7.12
CA TYR A 1 -12.38 -3.24 -8.37
C TYR A 1 -13.63 -4.06 -8.01
N ARG A 2 -14.56 -4.30 -8.95
CA ARG A 2 -15.71 -5.17 -8.69
C ARG A 2 -15.81 -6.29 -9.73
N ILE A 3 -16.09 -7.51 -9.28
CA ILE A 3 -16.39 -8.66 -10.14
C ILE A 3 -17.69 -9.27 -9.61
N GLY A 4 -18.69 -9.46 -10.48
CA GLY A 4 -19.98 -10.05 -10.07
C GLY A 4 -20.69 -9.30 -8.93
N GLY A 5 -20.50 -7.98 -8.83
CA GLY A 5 -21.06 -7.15 -7.76
C GLY A 5 -20.25 -7.14 -6.45
N GLN A 6 -19.30 -8.06 -6.28
CA GLN A 6 -18.42 -8.13 -5.11
C GLN A 6 -17.29 -7.10 -5.20
N LEU A 7 -17.03 -6.37 -4.12
CA LEU A 7 -15.95 -5.41 -4.02
C LEU A 7 -14.65 -6.12 -3.62
N GLU A 8 -13.65 -6.01 -4.49
CA GLU A 8 -12.30 -6.51 -4.25
C GLU A 8 -11.34 -5.34 -4.05
N LEU A 9 -10.52 -5.41 -3.01
CA LEU A 9 -9.54 -4.37 -2.67
C LEU A 9 -8.12 -4.90 -2.85
N VAL A 10 -7.24 -4.05 -3.37
CA VAL A 10 -5.83 -4.34 -3.59
C VAL A 10 -5.02 -3.14 -3.12
N ALA A 11 -4.03 -3.37 -2.26
CA ALA A 11 -3.04 -2.36 -1.94
C ALA A 11 -2.01 -2.30 -3.08
N VAL A 12 -1.94 -1.15 -3.75
CA VAL A 12 -1.05 -0.92 -4.89
C VAL A 12 0.01 0.08 -4.49
N SER A 13 1.25 -0.11 -4.95
CA SER A 13 2.34 0.83 -4.65
C SER A 13 3.33 0.97 -5.81
N GLY A 14 3.61 2.23 -6.15
CA GLY A 14 4.49 2.59 -7.26
C GLY A 14 3.88 2.31 -8.64
N GLY A 15 4.63 2.68 -9.68
CA GLY A 15 4.25 2.48 -11.08
C GLY A 15 3.29 3.54 -11.62
N TYR A 16 2.45 3.15 -12.58
CA TYR A 16 1.52 4.05 -13.27
C TYR A 16 0.22 3.34 -13.67
N ALA A 17 -0.82 4.13 -13.94
CA ALA A 17 -2.08 3.65 -14.45
C ALA A 17 -2.33 4.22 -15.86
N GLU A 18 -2.68 3.34 -16.78
CA GLU A 18 -3.17 3.68 -18.10
C GLU A 18 -4.69 3.49 -18.11
N VAL A 19 -5.41 4.54 -18.48
CA VAL A 19 -6.87 4.56 -18.52
C VAL A 19 -7.32 4.79 -19.96
N LEU A 20 -7.96 3.77 -20.53
CA LEU A 20 -8.57 3.78 -21.85
C LEU A 20 -10.10 3.71 -21.71
N PRO A 21 -10.89 4.05 -22.75
CA PRO A 21 -12.35 4.10 -22.66
C PRO A 21 -13.00 2.81 -22.15
N THR A 22 -12.40 1.65 -22.44
CA THR A 22 -12.94 0.33 -22.09
C THR A 22 -12.06 -0.48 -21.15
N LYS A 23 -10.86 0.01 -20.81
CA LYS A 23 -9.87 -0.76 -20.05
C LYS A 23 -9.01 0.15 -19.19
N VAL A 24 -8.77 -0.28 -17.95
CA VAL A 24 -7.75 0.30 -17.09
C VAL A 24 -6.65 -0.73 -16.88
N THR A 25 -5.41 -0.35 -17.15
CA THR A 25 -4.22 -1.17 -16.87
C THR A 25 -3.41 -0.47 -15.78
N ILE A 26 -3.05 -1.18 -14.72
CA ILE A 26 -2.20 -0.66 -13.65
C ILE A 26 -0.91 -1.47 -13.69
N LEU A 27 0.20 -0.84 -14.04
CA LEU A 27 1.53 -1.41 -13.86
C LEU A 27 2.06 -0.88 -12.54
N ALA A 28 2.22 -1.77 -11.56
CA ALA A 28 2.66 -1.41 -10.23
C ALA A 28 3.91 -2.19 -9.84
N THR A 29 4.72 -1.61 -8.95
CA THR A 29 5.85 -2.33 -8.34
C THR A 29 5.35 -3.44 -7.44
N THR A 30 4.28 -3.18 -6.68
CA THR A 30 3.60 -4.19 -5.87
C THR A 30 2.08 -4.01 -5.94
N ALA A 31 1.36 -5.12 -5.99
CA ALA A 31 -0.08 -5.19 -5.87
C ALA A 31 -0.44 -6.39 -4.99
N GLU A 32 -1.01 -6.13 -3.81
CA GLU A 32 -1.33 -7.15 -2.81
C GLU A 32 -2.85 -7.15 -2.55
N PRO A 33 -3.56 -8.24 -2.84
CA PRO A 33 -4.98 -8.35 -2.53
C PRO A 33 -5.23 -8.23 -1.04
N ALA A 34 -6.29 -7.54 -0.63
CA ALA A 34 -6.56 -7.24 0.78
C ALA A 34 -6.65 -8.50 1.68
N LYS A 35 -7.16 -9.59 1.12
CA LYS A 35 -7.26 -10.90 1.79
C LYS A 35 -5.91 -11.57 2.08
N ASP A 36 -4.86 -11.21 1.33
CA ASP A 36 -3.52 -11.78 1.47
C ASP A 36 -2.62 -10.92 2.38
N ILE A 37 -3.13 -9.75 2.83
CA ILE A 37 -2.38 -8.83 3.68
C ILE A 37 -2.31 -9.35 5.12
N ASP A 38 -1.08 -9.63 5.56
CA ASP A 38 -0.76 -9.77 6.98
C ASP A 38 -0.80 -8.38 7.65
N LEU A 39 -1.89 -8.15 8.40
CA LEU A 39 -2.17 -6.88 9.06
C LEU A 39 -1.15 -6.54 10.16
N GLU A 40 -0.71 -7.53 10.94
CA GLU A 40 0.25 -7.30 12.02
C GLU A 40 1.61 -6.93 11.45
N ARG A 41 2.04 -7.62 10.39
CA ARG A 41 3.26 -7.25 9.66
C ARG A 41 3.17 -5.86 9.06
N ALA A 42 2.01 -5.45 8.55
CA ALA A 42 1.80 -4.11 8.01
C ALA A 42 1.85 -3.03 9.11
N ARG A 43 1.25 -3.27 10.28
CA ARG A 43 1.34 -2.38 11.46
C ARG A 43 2.77 -2.21 11.94
N ALA A 44 3.51 -3.31 12.10
CA ALA A 44 4.91 -3.27 12.51
C ALA A 44 5.80 -2.52 11.48
N ALA A 45 5.49 -2.64 10.18
CA ALA A 45 6.20 -1.87 9.15
C ALA A 45 5.92 -0.37 9.23
N ARG A 46 4.67 0.03 9.54
CA ARG A 46 4.29 1.43 9.77
C ARG A 46 5.08 2.01 10.93
N GLU A 47 5.07 1.34 12.08
CA GLU A 47 5.74 1.79 13.30
C GLU A 47 7.26 1.95 13.10
N ARG A 48 7.91 0.98 12.45
CA ARG A 48 9.35 1.10 12.10
C ARG A 48 9.64 2.30 11.20
N ALA A 49 8.78 2.58 10.22
CA ALA A 49 8.97 3.71 9.32
C ALA A 49 8.74 5.05 10.05
N GLU A 50 7.72 5.15 10.89
CA GLU A 50 7.45 6.31 11.73
C GLU A 50 8.62 6.59 12.69
N GLN A 51 9.17 5.57 13.33
CA GLN A 51 10.33 5.72 14.21
C GLN A 51 11.55 6.24 13.46
N ARG A 52 11.84 5.70 12.27
CA ARG A 52 12.95 6.17 11.42
C ARG A 52 12.79 7.61 10.96
N LEU A 53 11.57 8.07 10.68
CA LEU A 53 11.31 9.48 10.33
C LEU A 53 11.56 10.42 11.51
N LYS A 54 11.30 9.98 12.75
CA LYS A 54 11.56 10.76 13.96
C LYS A 54 13.04 10.89 14.27
N GLU A 55 13.82 9.85 14.01
CA GLU A 55 15.23 9.78 14.41
C GLU A 55 16.16 10.69 13.58
N ARG A 56 15.70 11.29 12.46
CA ARG A 56 16.43 12.26 11.59
C ARG A 56 17.95 12.01 11.52
N GLN A 57 18.39 10.76 11.37
CA GLN A 57 19.79 10.48 11.12
C GLN A 57 20.16 11.03 9.74
N GLU A 58 21.24 11.80 9.67
CA GLU A 58 21.63 12.63 8.51
C GLU A 58 21.90 11.85 7.21
N GLU A 59 21.87 10.50 7.25
CA GLU A 59 22.01 9.61 6.09
C GLU A 59 20.71 8.87 5.69
N ILE A 60 19.59 9.07 6.39
CA ILE A 60 18.33 8.43 6.03
C ILE A 60 17.80 9.06 4.74
N ASP A 61 17.65 8.23 3.70
CA ASP A 61 16.84 8.53 2.52
C ASP A 61 15.38 8.72 2.96
N PHE A 62 15.06 9.96 3.37
CA PHE A 62 13.76 10.38 3.87
C PHE A 62 12.65 9.94 2.92
N LEU A 63 12.87 10.10 1.61
CA LEU A 63 11.92 9.72 0.56
C LEU A 63 11.66 8.21 0.58
N ARG A 64 12.70 7.40 0.76
CA ARG A 64 12.54 5.95 0.87
C ARG A 64 11.77 5.53 2.12
N VAL A 65 12.01 6.18 3.26
CA VAL A 65 11.29 5.87 4.51
C VAL A 65 9.84 6.35 4.43
N GLU A 66 9.59 7.54 3.90
CA GLU A 66 8.25 8.05 3.66
C GLU A 66 7.47 7.14 2.70
N ALA A 67 8.09 6.70 1.61
CA ALA A 67 7.49 5.74 0.69
C ALA A 67 7.17 4.42 1.39
N ALA A 68 8.04 3.93 2.28
CA ALA A 68 7.76 2.73 3.07
C ALA A 68 6.56 2.90 4.02
N LEU A 69 6.46 4.07 4.65
CA LEU A 69 5.32 4.43 5.51
C LEU A 69 4.01 4.42 4.72
N GLN A 70 3.98 5.10 3.56
CA GLN A 70 2.78 5.16 2.72
C GLN A 70 2.34 3.78 2.23
N ARG A 71 3.29 2.90 1.87
CA ARG A 71 2.99 1.50 1.53
C ARG A 71 2.34 0.74 2.69
N ALA A 72 2.88 0.86 3.90
CA ALA A 72 2.32 0.21 5.07
C ALA A 72 0.89 0.71 5.37
N ILE A 73 0.66 2.02 5.28
CA ILE A 73 -0.68 2.62 5.47
C ILE A 73 -1.67 2.11 4.42
N ALA A 74 -1.27 2.05 3.14
CA ALA A 74 -2.13 1.54 2.06
C ALA A 74 -2.54 0.07 2.31
N ARG A 75 -1.60 -0.77 2.77
CA ARG A 75 -1.87 -2.17 3.12
C ARG A 75 -2.87 -2.28 4.28
N ILE A 76 -2.66 -1.52 5.36
CA ILE A 76 -3.57 -1.48 6.52
C ILE A 76 -4.98 -1.06 6.09
N ARG A 77 -5.10 0.04 5.33
CA ARG A 77 -6.40 0.54 4.86
C ARG A 77 -7.14 -0.46 3.99
N ALA A 78 -6.44 -1.16 3.08
CA ALA A 78 -7.05 -2.17 2.23
C ALA A 78 -7.56 -3.36 3.06
N ALA A 79 -6.74 -3.87 4.00
CA ALA A 79 -7.10 -4.99 4.85
C ALA A 79 -8.26 -4.67 5.82
N GLU A 80 -8.27 -3.48 6.42
CA GLU A 80 -9.34 -3.05 7.33
C GLU A 80 -10.66 -2.84 6.58
N ARG A 81 -10.62 -2.23 5.40
CA ARG A 81 -11.83 -1.98 4.61
C ARG A 81 -12.42 -3.26 4.00
N ALA A 82 -11.62 -4.28 3.75
CA ALA A 82 -12.10 -5.57 3.26
C ALA A 82 -12.82 -6.41 4.34
N LYS A 83 -12.68 -6.05 5.63
CA LYS A 83 -13.38 -6.71 6.74
C LYS A 83 -14.77 -6.13 7.03
N LEU A 84 -15.12 -5.02 6.38
CA LEU A 84 -16.43 -4.34 6.47
C LEU A 84 -17.37 -4.86 5.38
#